data_AF-A0A974AL09-F1
#
_entry.id   AF-A0A974AL09-F1
#
_cell.length_a   1.000
_cell.length_b   1.000
_cell.length_c   1.000
_cell.angle_alpha   90.00
_cell.angle_beta   90.00
_cell.angle_gamma   90.00
#
_symmetry.space_group_name_H-M   'P 1'
#
loop_
_entity.id
_entity.type
_entity.pdbx_description
1 polymer ?
#
loop_
_entity_poly.entity_id
_entity_poly.type
_entity_poly.pdbx_seq_one_letter_code
_entity_poly.pdbx_strand_id
1 'polypeptide(L)'
;DVVSHLKAQGKKILWAPDRHLGAYIQRETGADMLMWNGSCIVHDEFKAFELEALKAAHPGAKILAHPESPAAILALADAIGSTSGILKAAREMAATTFIVATDNGLMHKLRTLNPGKTFIEAPTAGNSATCKSCAHCPWMAMNSLQGLAEVLASGANQIQVDPALGLRARLCIDRMLDFTAQKAASVAAGLVPNIGAA
;
A
#
# COMPACT_ATOMS: atom_id res chain seq x y z
N ASP A 1 11.45 -7.74 -8.30
CA ASP A 1 11.42 -6.35 -7.78
C ASP A 1 12.85 -5.97 -7.32
N VAL A 2 13.05 -4.87 -6.58
CA VAL A 2 14.36 -4.43 -6.05
C VAL A 2 15.01 -5.49 -5.16
N VAL A 3 14.24 -6.12 -4.26
CA VAL A 3 14.72 -7.13 -3.32
C VAL A 3 15.17 -8.39 -4.04
N SER A 4 14.40 -8.85 -5.02
CA SER A 4 14.80 -9.98 -5.88
C SER A 4 16.13 -9.71 -6.59
N HIS A 5 16.35 -8.47 -7.06
CA HIS A 5 17.60 -8.09 -7.73
C HIS A 5 18.80 -8.08 -6.77
N LEU A 6 18.63 -7.54 -5.56
CA LEU A 6 19.66 -7.55 -4.52
C LEU A 6 19.97 -8.98 -4.05
N LYS A 7 18.94 -9.83 -3.91
CA LYS A 7 19.10 -11.26 -3.60
C LYS A 7 19.91 -11.98 -4.67
N ALA A 8 19.63 -11.74 -5.95
CA ALA A 8 20.36 -12.36 -7.06
C ALA A 8 21.87 -12.01 -7.05
N GLN A 9 22.22 -10.87 -6.45
CA GLN A 9 23.60 -10.46 -6.21
C GLN A 9 24.19 -11.02 -4.90
N GLY A 10 23.47 -11.88 -4.18
CA GLY A 10 23.88 -12.43 -2.89
C GLY A 10 23.92 -11.43 -1.74
N LYS A 11 23.18 -10.31 -1.85
CA LYS A 11 23.16 -9.29 -0.78
C LYS A 11 22.21 -9.69 0.34
N LYS A 12 22.64 -9.49 1.59
CA LYS A 12 21.77 -9.46 2.78
C LYS A 12 21.10 -8.10 2.89
N ILE A 13 19.88 -8.07 3.40
CA ILE A 13 19.04 -6.87 3.37
C ILE A 13 18.63 -6.48 4.79
N LEU A 14 18.77 -5.19 5.10
CA LEU A 14 18.14 -4.57 6.27
C LEU A 14 16.81 -3.97 5.83
N TRP A 15 15.74 -4.26 6.56
CA TRP A 15 14.39 -3.84 6.20
C TRP A 15 13.69 -3.10 7.34
N ALA A 16 13.17 -1.92 7.03
CA ALA A 16 12.48 -1.06 7.97
C ALA A 16 11.48 -0.15 7.22
N PRO A 17 10.48 0.42 7.93
CA PRO A 17 10.12 0.12 9.32
C PRO A 17 9.09 -1.00 9.46
N ASP A 18 8.36 -1.34 8.38
CA ASP A 18 7.17 -2.19 8.45
C ASP A 18 7.49 -3.68 8.34
N ARG A 19 7.18 -4.44 9.40
CA ARG A 19 7.42 -5.88 9.51
C ARG A 19 6.48 -6.71 8.63
N HIS A 20 5.27 -6.25 8.36
CA HIS A 20 4.28 -7.00 7.57
C HIS A 20 4.67 -6.97 6.10
N LEU A 21 5.01 -5.79 5.58
CA LEU A 21 5.57 -5.64 4.24
C LEU A 21 6.91 -6.39 4.11
N GLY A 22 7.75 -6.32 5.14
CA GLY A 22 9.01 -7.08 5.18
C GLY A 22 8.79 -8.60 5.10
N ALA A 23 7.88 -9.13 5.92
CA ALA A 23 7.53 -10.55 5.93
C ALA A 23 6.86 -11.00 4.63
N TYR A 24 6.01 -10.14 4.03
CA TYR A 24 5.44 -10.36 2.71
C TYR A 24 6.56 -10.52 1.67
N ILE A 25 7.46 -9.54 1.56
CA ILE A 25 8.57 -9.59 0.60
C ILE A 25 9.50 -10.78 0.85
N GLN A 26 9.82 -11.08 2.11
CA GLN A 26 10.66 -12.22 2.45
C GLN A 26 10.03 -13.54 1.99
N ARG A 27 8.71 -13.70 2.16
CA ARG A 27 8.00 -14.89 1.68
C ARG A 27 7.99 -14.98 0.16
N GLU A 28 7.69 -13.88 -0.53
CA GLU A 28 7.60 -13.87 -2.00
C GLU A 28 8.96 -14.04 -2.67
N THR A 29 10.03 -13.52 -2.07
CA THR A 29 11.36 -13.49 -2.69
C THR A 29 12.33 -14.51 -2.11
N GLY A 30 12.10 -15.01 -0.90
CA GLY A 30 13.04 -15.84 -0.14
C GLY A 30 14.37 -15.14 0.15
N ALA A 31 14.39 -13.81 0.30
CA ALA A 31 15.60 -13.05 0.59
C ALA A 31 16.02 -13.15 2.08
N ASP A 32 17.33 -13.09 2.34
CA ASP A 32 17.88 -13.01 3.70
C ASP A 32 17.74 -11.57 4.22
N MET A 33 16.79 -11.37 5.13
CA MET A 33 16.34 -10.05 5.60
C MET A 33 16.37 -9.97 7.13
N LEU A 34 17.03 -8.93 7.66
CA LEU A 34 16.90 -8.52 9.05
C LEU A 34 15.89 -7.36 9.12
N MET A 35 14.82 -7.53 9.91
CA MET A 35 13.66 -6.63 9.92
C MET A 35 13.49 -5.91 11.25
N TRP A 36 13.07 -4.65 11.19
CA TRP A 36 12.59 -3.89 12.34
C TRP A 36 11.17 -4.37 12.72
N ASN A 37 10.84 -4.32 14.01
CA ASN A 37 9.53 -4.69 14.53
C ASN A 37 8.52 -3.52 14.54
N GLY A 38 8.47 -2.73 13.46
CA GLY A 38 7.47 -1.67 13.28
C GLY A 38 6.26 -2.17 12.50
N SER A 39 5.12 -1.51 12.64
CA SER A 39 3.91 -1.76 11.85
C SER A 39 3.09 -0.48 11.69
N CYS A 40 2.32 -0.39 10.62
CA CYS A 40 1.31 0.65 10.45
C CYS A 40 0.11 0.40 11.38
N ILE A 41 -0.23 1.37 12.22
CA ILE A 41 -1.37 1.26 13.16
C ILE A 41 -2.69 0.96 12.44
N VAL A 42 -2.90 1.53 11.25
CA VAL A 42 -4.15 1.37 10.49
C VAL A 42 -4.24 -0.04 9.91
N HIS A 43 -3.14 -0.53 9.32
CA HIS A 43 -3.15 -1.83 8.66
C HIS A 43 -3.05 -3.00 9.66
N ASP A 44 -2.48 -2.82 10.86
CA ASP A 44 -2.39 -3.86 11.90
C ASP A 44 -3.74 -4.16 12.59
N GLU A 45 -4.72 -3.26 12.47
CA GLU A 45 -6.06 -3.38 13.07
C GLU A 45 -6.99 -4.35 12.32
N PHE A 46 -6.69 -4.71 11.07
CA PHE A 46 -7.53 -5.63 10.29
C PHE A 46 -7.54 -7.06 10.90
N LYS A 47 -8.73 -7.64 11.10
CA LYS A 47 -8.89 -9.01 11.61
C LYS A 47 -9.44 -9.94 10.53
N ALA A 48 -8.73 -11.05 10.30
CA ALA A 48 -9.09 -12.02 9.27
C ALA A 48 -10.49 -12.62 9.46
N PHE A 49 -10.88 -12.91 10.70
CA PHE A 49 -12.21 -13.44 11.00
C PHE A 49 -13.35 -12.52 10.55
N GLU A 50 -13.22 -11.20 10.76
CA GLU A 50 -14.24 -10.24 10.35
C GLU A 50 -14.28 -10.08 8.82
N LEU A 51 -13.11 -10.15 8.17
CA LEU A 51 -13.00 -10.15 6.72
C LEU A 51 -13.62 -11.41 6.10
N GLU A 52 -13.43 -12.58 6.72
CA GLU A 52 -14.07 -13.83 6.31
C GLU A 52 -15.59 -13.75 6.42
N ALA A 53 -16.11 -13.22 7.53
CA ALA A 53 -17.53 -13.00 7.71
C ALA A 53 -18.10 -12.05 6.64
N LEU A 54 -17.38 -10.98 6.32
CA LEU A 54 -17.79 -10.04 5.26
C LEU A 54 -17.74 -10.69 3.87
N LYS A 55 -16.73 -11.50 3.58
CA LYS A 55 -16.64 -12.28 2.34
C LYS A 55 -17.79 -13.27 2.21
N ALA A 56 -18.18 -13.92 3.31
CA ALA A 56 -19.32 -14.84 3.33
C ALA A 56 -20.65 -14.11 3.05
N ALA A 57 -20.80 -12.87 3.52
CA ALA A 57 -21.96 -12.03 3.20
C ALA A 57 -21.97 -11.51 1.75
N HIS A 58 -20.79 -11.42 1.11
CA HIS A 58 -20.61 -10.95 -0.26
C HIS A 58 -19.79 -11.94 -1.10
N PRO A 59 -20.33 -13.14 -1.43
CA PRO A 59 -19.55 -14.23 -2.04
C PRO A 59 -19.01 -13.90 -3.44
N GLY A 60 -19.60 -12.93 -4.14
CA GLY A 60 -19.11 -12.45 -5.44
C GLY A 60 -18.08 -11.30 -5.35
N ALA A 61 -17.77 -10.82 -4.15
CA ALA A 61 -16.85 -9.70 -3.98
C ALA A 61 -15.39 -10.14 -4.04
N LYS A 62 -14.54 -9.30 -4.66
CA LYS A 62 -13.09 -9.49 -4.70
C LYS A 62 -12.40 -8.67 -3.62
N ILE A 63 -11.41 -9.26 -2.94
CA ILE A 63 -10.68 -8.61 -1.85
C ILE A 63 -9.42 -7.97 -2.39
N LEU A 64 -9.26 -6.66 -2.18
CA LEU A 64 -8.06 -5.90 -2.50
C LEU A 64 -7.37 -5.48 -1.18
N ALA A 65 -6.09 -5.80 -1.00
CA ALA A 65 -5.38 -5.53 0.24
C ALA A 65 -4.03 -4.83 0.03
N HIS A 66 -3.66 -3.99 1.00
CA HIS A 66 -2.31 -3.42 1.06
C HIS A 66 -1.34 -4.44 1.67
N PRO A 67 -0.08 -4.56 1.18
CA PRO A 67 0.90 -5.52 1.71
C PRO A 67 1.37 -5.26 3.14
N GLU A 68 1.04 -4.09 3.72
CA GLU A 68 1.24 -3.81 5.16
C GLU A 68 0.20 -4.49 6.05
N SER A 69 -0.83 -5.12 5.49
CA SER A 69 -1.84 -5.84 6.26
C SER A 69 -1.28 -7.16 6.82
N PRO A 70 -1.81 -7.66 7.96
CA PRO A 70 -1.42 -8.94 8.54
C PRO A 70 -1.52 -10.10 7.56
N ALA A 71 -0.65 -11.10 7.71
CA ALA A 71 -0.58 -12.26 6.81
C ALA A 71 -1.92 -12.98 6.62
N ALA A 72 -2.75 -13.05 7.66
CA ALA A 72 -4.08 -13.66 7.59
C ALA A 72 -5.06 -12.88 6.68
N ILE A 73 -4.91 -11.55 6.58
CA ILE A 73 -5.67 -10.72 5.63
C ILE A 73 -5.15 -10.94 4.21
N LEU A 74 -3.82 -10.95 4.04
CA LEU A 74 -3.19 -11.16 2.74
C LEU A 74 -3.55 -12.52 2.14
N ALA A 75 -3.68 -13.56 2.98
CA ALA A 75 -4.10 -14.89 2.54
C ALA A 75 -5.53 -14.94 1.96
N LEU A 76 -6.38 -13.97 2.33
CA LEU A 76 -7.77 -13.88 1.85
C LEU A 76 -7.91 -12.97 0.61
N ALA A 77 -6.88 -12.19 0.29
CA ALA A 77 -6.90 -11.18 -0.76
C ALA A 77 -6.82 -11.79 -2.17
N ASP A 78 -7.65 -11.29 -3.07
CA ASP A 78 -7.60 -11.63 -4.51
C ASP A 78 -6.53 -10.81 -5.24
N ALA A 79 -6.21 -9.60 -4.74
CA ALA A 79 -5.07 -8.81 -5.22
C ALA A 79 -4.40 -8.06 -4.06
N ILE A 80 -3.07 -8.03 -4.09
CA ILE A 80 -2.22 -7.35 -3.09
C ILE A 80 -1.36 -6.32 -3.82
N GLY A 81 -1.33 -5.08 -3.33
CA GLY A 81 -0.47 -4.05 -3.92
C GLY A 81 -0.51 -2.71 -3.19
N SER A 82 0.33 -1.78 -3.66
CA SER A 82 0.31 -0.38 -3.21
C SER A 82 -1.03 0.28 -3.52
N THR A 83 -1.28 1.49 -3.01
CA THR A 83 -2.46 2.30 -3.35
C THR A 83 -2.72 2.36 -4.86
N SER A 84 -1.67 2.60 -5.66
CA SER A 84 -1.76 2.62 -7.13
C SER A 84 -2.06 1.24 -7.72
N GLY A 85 -1.46 0.19 -7.16
CA GLY A 85 -1.74 -1.20 -7.56
C GLY A 85 -3.19 -1.61 -7.30
N ILE A 86 -3.74 -1.23 -6.14
CA ILE A 86 -5.15 -1.46 -5.77
C ILE A 86 -6.09 -0.73 -6.74
N LEU A 87 -5.82 0.54 -7.07
CA LEU A 87 -6.62 1.30 -8.04
C LEU A 87 -6.61 0.63 -9.43
N LYS A 88 -5.44 0.13 -9.86
CA LYS A 88 -5.29 -0.58 -11.12
C LYS A 88 -6.06 -1.90 -11.12
N ALA A 89 -5.90 -2.72 -10.09
CA ALA A 89 -6.61 -3.98 -9.94
C ALA A 89 -8.13 -3.79 -9.94
N ALA A 90 -8.63 -2.80 -9.19
CA ALA A 90 -10.05 -2.44 -9.17
C ALA A 90 -10.59 -2.09 -10.56
N ARG A 91 -9.77 -1.46 -11.42
CA ARG A 91 -10.14 -1.12 -12.80
C ARG A 91 -10.18 -2.33 -13.71
N GLU A 92 -9.14 -3.15 -13.68
CA GLU A 92 -8.92 -4.26 -14.61
C GLU A 92 -9.77 -5.49 -14.30
N MET A 93 -10.10 -5.75 -13.03
CA MET A 93 -10.90 -6.91 -12.65
C MET A 93 -12.36 -6.74 -13.09
N ALA A 94 -12.93 -7.82 -13.64
CA ALA A 94 -14.32 -7.85 -14.12
C ALA A 94 -15.38 -7.87 -12.99
N ALA A 95 -14.97 -8.05 -11.73
CA ALA A 95 -15.89 -8.04 -10.60
C ALA A 95 -16.60 -6.68 -10.48
N THR A 96 -17.84 -6.72 -9.98
CA THR A 96 -18.66 -5.54 -9.74
C THR A 96 -18.61 -5.07 -8.29
N THR A 97 -18.22 -5.95 -7.36
CA THR A 97 -18.13 -5.64 -5.92
C THR A 97 -16.74 -5.97 -5.42
N PHE A 98 -16.17 -5.07 -4.60
CA PHE A 98 -14.85 -5.22 -4.02
C PHE A 98 -14.90 -4.93 -2.52
N ILE A 99 -14.17 -5.73 -1.75
CA ILE A 99 -13.86 -5.44 -0.35
C ILE A 99 -12.43 -4.91 -0.32
N VAL A 100 -12.21 -3.75 0.30
CA VAL A 100 -10.91 -3.07 0.25
C VAL A 100 -10.33 -2.92 1.65
N ALA A 101 -9.21 -3.60 1.89
CA ALA A 101 -8.42 -3.57 3.12
C ALA A 101 -7.23 -2.60 2.97
N THR A 102 -7.53 -1.31 3.04
CA THR A 102 -6.56 -0.20 3.02
C THR A 102 -7.18 1.05 3.68
N ASP A 103 -6.47 2.18 3.67
CA ASP A 103 -6.97 3.45 4.20
C ASP A 103 -8.26 3.92 3.50
N ASN A 104 -9.22 4.41 4.29
CA ASN A 104 -10.54 4.87 3.83
C ASN A 104 -10.43 5.98 2.79
N GLY A 105 -9.40 6.84 2.86
CA GLY A 105 -9.19 7.93 1.92
C GLY A 105 -9.09 7.47 0.45
N LEU A 106 -8.77 6.19 0.21
CA LEU A 106 -8.75 5.61 -1.13
C LEU A 106 -10.15 5.37 -1.72
N MET A 107 -11.19 5.25 -0.88
CA MET A 107 -12.56 4.91 -1.31
C MET A 107 -13.12 5.93 -2.29
N HIS A 108 -12.88 7.23 -2.04
CA HIS A 108 -13.34 8.29 -2.94
C HIS A 108 -12.75 8.10 -4.34
N LYS A 109 -11.43 7.89 -4.43
CA LYS A 109 -10.74 7.73 -5.72
C LYS A 109 -11.15 6.44 -6.43
N LEU A 110 -11.37 5.35 -5.69
CA LEU A 110 -11.89 4.10 -6.25
C LEU A 110 -13.25 4.28 -6.91
N ARG A 111 -14.18 4.93 -6.20
CA ARG A 111 -15.54 5.23 -6.71
C ARG A 111 -15.51 6.16 -7.92
N THR A 112 -14.69 7.20 -7.88
CA THR A 112 -14.55 8.16 -8.99
C THR A 112 -13.97 7.52 -10.25
N LEU A 113 -12.97 6.64 -10.12
CA LEU A 113 -12.32 6.01 -11.27
C LEU A 113 -13.07 4.79 -11.82
N ASN A 114 -14.04 4.26 -11.07
CA ASN A 114 -14.75 3.04 -11.41
C ASN A 114 -16.28 3.20 -11.24
N PRO A 115 -16.91 4.10 -12.02
CA PRO A 115 -18.36 4.27 -11.95
C PRO A 115 -19.06 2.95 -12.30
N GLY A 116 -19.97 2.51 -11.42
CA GLY A 116 -20.70 1.24 -11.58
C GLY A 116 -20.11 0.04 -10.83
N LYS A 117 -18.97 0.20 -10.15
CA LYS A 117 -18.44 -0.80 -9.20
C LYS A 117 -18.77 -0.39 -7.76
N THR A 118 -19.08 -1.39 -6.93
CA THR A 118 -19.37 -1.24 -5.50
C THR A 118 -18.11 -1.51 -4.69
N PHE A 119 -17.76 -0.60 -3.79
CA PHE A 119 -16.60 -0.73 -2.90
C PHE A 119 -17.07 -0.75 -1.44
N ILE A 120 -16.75 -1.84 -0.77
CA ILE A 120 -17.03 -2.12 0.64
C ILE A 120 -15.70 -2.01 1.40
N GLU A 121 -15.72 -1.32 2.52
CA GLU A 121 -14.54 -1.21 3.38
C GLU A 121 -14.34 -2.51 4.15
N ALA A 122 -13.10 -3.00 4.20
CA ALA A 122 -12.79 -4.14 5.06
C ALA A 122 -12.90 -3.72 6.54
N PRO A 123 -13.37 -4.61 7.42
CA PRO A 123 -13.55 -4.29 8.81
C PRO A 123 -12.21 -4.18 9.55
N THR A 124 -12.03 -3.10 10.30
CA THR A 124 -10.93 -2.93 11.26
C THR A 124 -11.46 -3.20 12.67
N ALA A 125 -10.75 -3.98 13.48
CA ALA A 125 -11.12 -4.14 14.87
C ALA A 125 -10.64 -2.94 15.67
N GLY A 126 -11.55 -2.03 16.02
CA GLY A 126 -11.32 -1.04 17.06
C GLY A 126 -11.48 -1.65 18.45
N ASN A 127 -10.74 -1.16 19.44
CA ASN A 127 -10.85 -1.51 20.86
C ASN A 127 -12.20 -1.15 21.53
N SER A 128 -13.24 -0.82 20.76
CA SER A 128 -14.60 -0.59 21.25
C SER A 128 -15.62 -1.30 20.38
N ALA A 129 -16.69 -1.79 21.03
CA ALA A 129 -17.75 -2.60 20.44
C ALA A 129 -18.63 -1.87 19.38
N THR A 130 -18.21 -0.70 18.88
CA THR A 130 -19.03 0.15 18.00
C THR A 130 -18.37 0.60 16.70
N CYS A 131 -17.04 0.51 16.52
CA CYS A 131 -16.45 0.83 15.22
C CYS A 131 -16.08 -0.42 14.43
N LYS A 132 -16.89 -0.73 13.40
CA LYS A 132 -16.63 -1.82 12.45
C LYS A 132 -15.79 -1.40 11.23
N SER A 133 -15.49 -0.12 11.05
CA SER A 133 -14.61 0.40 9.98
C SER A 133 -14.06 1.76 10.38
N CYS A 134 -12.88 1.78 10.98
CA CYS A 134 -12.15 2.98 11.38
C CYS A 134 -10.74 2.96 10.76
N ALA A 135 -10.55 2.39 9.56
CA ALA A 135 -9.30 2.38 8.79
C ALA A 135 -8.87 3.80 8.36
N HIS A 136 -8.56 4.64 9.35
CA HIS A 136 -8.44 6.07 9.22
C HIS A 136 -7.12 6.49 9.85
N CYS A 137 -6.16 6.89 9.00
CA CYS A 137 -4.92 7.45 9.49
C CYS A 137 -5.17 8.85 10.09
N PRO A 138 -5.01 9.05 11.42
CA PRO A 138 -5.32 10.33 12.06
C PRO A 138 -4.43 11.46 11.55
N TRP A 139 -3.21 11.14 11.10
CA TRP A 139 -2.27 12.12 10.54
C TRP A 139 -2.63 12.55 9.12
N MET A 140 -3.17 11.66 8.28
CA MET A 140 -3.63 12.05 6.94
C MET A 140 -4.81 13.02 7.03
N ALA A 141 -5.68 12.82 8.03
CA ALA A 141 -6.86 13.65 8.29
C ALA A 141 -6.56 15.05 8.82
N MET A 142 -5.30 15.34 9.18
CA MET A 142 -4.89 16.69 9.61
C MET A 142 -4.91 17.70 8.45
N ASN A 143 -4.87 17.22 7.20
CA ASN A 143 -4.99 18.09 6.03
C ASN A 143 -6.45 18.51 5.81
N SER A 144 -6.73 19.80 5.90
CA SER A 144 -8.07 20.39 5.71
C SER A 144 -8.07 21.46 4.61
N LEU A 145 -9.25 21.75 4.05
CA LEU A 145 -9.40 22.80 3.04
C LEU A 145 -9.02 24.19 3.59
N GLN A 146 -9.34 24.45 4.86
CA GLN A 146 -8.97 25.68 5.53
C GLN A 146 -7.46 25.80 5.67
N GLY A 147 -6.79 24.76 6.16
CA GLY A 147 -5.33 24.75 6.28
C GLY A 147 -4.62 24.88 4.94
N LEU A 148 -5.17 24.28 3.88
CA LEU A 148 -4.66 24.43 2.52
C LEU A 148 -4.78 25.88 2.03
N ALA A 149 -5.93 26.52 2.22
CA ALA A 149 -6.14 27.92 1.84
C ALA A 149 -5.18 28.86 2.57
N GLU A 150 -4.98 28.64 3.87
CA GLU A 150 -4.06 29.43 4.70
C GLU A 150 -2.60 29.29 4.24
N VAL A 151 -2.14 28.06 3.96
CA VAL A 151 -0.79 27.80 3.45
C VAL A 151 -0.58 28.47 2.09
N LEU A 152 -1.56 28.39 1.19
CA LEU A 152 -1.47 29.04 -0.13
C LEU A 152 -1.47 30.57 -0.04
N ALA A 153 -2.23 31.14 0.89
CA ALA A 153 -2.29 32.60 1.07
C ALA A 153 -1.05 33.18 1.76
N SER A 154 -0.49 32.46 2.74
CA SER A 154 0.62 32.95 3.58
C SER A 154 2.01 32.49 3.13
N GLY A 155 2.10 31.39 2.38
CA GLY A 155 3.36 30.71 2.09
C GLY A 155 4.01 30.06 3.34
N ALA A 156 3.26 29.93 4.44
CA ALA A 156 3.74 29.31 5.68
C ALA A 156 3.93 27.79 5.54
N ASN A 157 4.49 27.15 6.58
CA ASN A 157 4.76 25.71 6.64
C ASN A 157 5.78 25.19 5.60
N GLN A 158 6.76 26.02 5.23
CA GLN A 158 7.90 25.57 4.44
C GLN A 158 8.63 24.43 5.18
N ILE A 159 8.73 23.26 4.54
CA ILE A 159 9.53 22.15 5.05
C ILE A 159 11.00 22.45 4.80
N GLN A 160 11.75 22.66 5.88
CA GLN A 160 13.19 22.84 5.85
C GLN A 160 13.87 21.53 6.22
N VAL A 161 14.79 21.09 5.37
CA VAL A 161 15.63 19.91 5.61
C VAL A 161 17.06 20.38 5.58
N ASP A 162 17.86 19.91 6.54
CA ASP A 162 19.31 20.17 6.55
C ASP A 162 19.92 19.80 5.19
N PRO A 163 20.65 20.71 4.51
CA PRO A 163 21.15 20.44 3.15
C PRO A 163 22.06 19.21 3.07
N ALA A 164 22.90 18.96 4.08
CA ALA A 164 23.78 17.80 4.10
C ALA A 164 23.00 16.50 4.31
N LEU A 165 21.96 16.50 5.16
CA LEU A 165 21.03 15.39 5.30
C LEU A 165 20.24 15.14 4.01
N GLY A 166 19.71 16.19 3.38
CA GLY A 166 18.93 16.11 2.15
C GLY A 166 19.72 15.46 1.01
N LEU A 167 20.99 15.85 0.83
CA LEU A 167 21.88 15.24 -0.18
C LEU A 167 22.12 13.75 0.08
N ARG A 168 22.30 13.34 1.35
CA ARG A 168 22.49 11.93 1.70
C ARG A 168 21.23 11.11 1.53
N ALA A 169 20.07 11.65 1.93
CA ALA A 169 18.77 10.99 1.78
C ALA A 169 18.40 10.83 0.30
N ARG A 170 18.73 11.81 -0.54
CA ARG A 170 18.47 11.76 -1.99
C ARG A 170 19.16 10.59 -2.67
N LEU A 171 20.34 10.18 -2.22
CA LEU A 171 21.10 9.08 -2.83
C LEU A 171 20.30 7.76 -2.93
N CYS A 172 19.58 7.38 -1.86
CA CYS A 172 18.80 6.14 -1.90
C CYS A 172 17.54 6.26 -2.76
N ILE A 173 16.92 7.45 -2.78
CA ILE A 173 15.76 7.75 -3.63
C ILE A 173 16.16 7.69 -5.10
N ASP A 174 17.23 8.38 -5.50
CA ASP A 174 17.71 8.42 -6.88
C ASP A 174 18.05 7.00 -7.37
N ARG A 175 18.73 6.18 -6.55
CA ARG A 175 19.01 4.76 -6.87
C ARG A 175 17.74 3.93 -7.11
N MET A 176 16.69 4.15 -6.32
CA MET A 176 15.41 3.44 -6.47
C MET A 176 14.70 3.86 -7.77
N LEU A 177 14.69 5.16 -8.07
CA LEU A 177 14.09 5.71 -9.28
C LEU A 177 14.86 5.26 -10.54
N ASP A 178 16.19 5.33 -10.51
CA ASP A 178 17.07 4.88 -11.60
C ASP A 178 16.87 3.40 -11.90
N PHE A 179 16.81 2.56 -10.86
CA PHE A 179 16.52 1.13 -11.01
C PHE A 179 15.16 0.91 -11.69
N THR A 180 14.13 1.63 -11.26
CA THR A 180 12.78 1.52 -11.82
C THR A 180 12.76 1.98 -13.28
N ALA A 181 13.44 3.06 -13.62
CA ALA A 181 13.54 3.58 -14.97
C ALA A 181 14.29 2.63 -15.91
N GLN A 182 15.44 2.09 -15.46
CA GLN A 182 16.21 1.09 -16.22
C GLN A 182 15.38 -0.16 -16.48
N LYS A 183 14.62 -0.62 -15.49
CA LYS A 183 13.76 -1.78 -15.64
C LYS A 183 12.60 -1.49 -16.60
N ALA A 184 11.96 -0.33 -16.51
CA ALA A 184 10.92 0.08 -17.45
C ALA A 184 11.45 0.18 -18.89
N ALA A 185 12.66 0.71 -19.08
CA ALA A 185 13.33 0.74 -20.38
C ALA A 185 13.66 -0.67 -20.90
N SER A 186 14.08 -1.58 -20.03
CA SER A 186 14.36 -2.99 -20.40
C SER A 186 13.09 -3.77 -20.76
N VAL A 187 11.95 -3.48 -20.11
CA VAL A 187 10.64 -4.08 -20.41
C VAL A 187 10.05 -3.48 -21.69
N ALA A 188 10.26 -2.19 -21.95
CA ALA A 188 9.88 -1.57 -23.22
C ALA A 188 10.68 -2.12 -24.41
N ALA A 189 11.93 -2.54 -24.21
CA ALA A 189 12.77 -3.16 -25.22
C ALA A 189 12.47 -4.66 -25.45
N GLY A 190 11.75 -5.31 -24.53
CA GLY A 190 11.35 -6.71 -24.62
C GLY A 190 9.87 -6.86 -24.28
N LEU A 191 8.99 -6.65 -25.26
CA LEU A 191 7.56 -6.89 -25.13
C LEU A 191 7.30 -8.35 -24.74
N VAL A 192 7.07 -8.59 -23.44
CA VAL A 192 6.39 -9.78 -22.92
C VAL A 192 5.14 -9.28 -22.19
N PRO A 193 3.92 -9.70 -22.59
CA PRO A 193 2.70 -9.27 -21.94
C PRO A 193 2.60 -9.87 -20.52
N ASN A 194 2.10 -9.06 -19.57
CA ASN A 194 1.53 -9.49 -18.27
C ASN A 194 2.42 -9.58 -17.01
N ILE A 195 3.39 -8.69 -16.80
CA ILE A 195 3.92 -8.49 -15.43
C ILE A 195 3.91 -7.00 -15.09
N GLY A 196 2.89 -6.59 -14.35
CA GLY A 196 2.83 -5.26 -13.73
C GLY A 196 3.96 -5.09 -12.73
N ALA A 197 4.57 -3.90 -12.71
CA ALA A 197 5.53 -3.51 -11.69
C ALA A 197 4.83 -3.48 -10.32
N ALA A 198 5.28 -4.36 -9.42
CA ALA A 198 5.10 -4.21 -7.99
C ALA A 198 5.94 -3.04 -7.49
#